data_AF-A0A327WLR7-F1
#
_entry.id   AF-A0A327WLR7-F1
#
_cell.length_a   1.000
_cell.length_b   1.000
_cell.length_c   1.000
_cell.angle_alpha   90.00
_cell.angle_beta   90.00
_cell.angle_gamma   90.00
#
_symmetry.space_group_name_H-M   'P 1'
#
loop_
_entity.id
_entity.type
_entity.pdbx_description
1 polymer ?
#
loop_
_entity_poly.entity_id
_entity_poly.type
_entity_poly.pdbx_seq_one_letter_code
_entity_poly.pdbx_strand_id
1 'polypeptide(L)'
;IVYGLGRTSVREIQEQHVDREINFTPMLRDRVGQHLYGERWATRIKQFILENGWQTRPIHIISANPHSVVNCLYAPAALAEATSWDNLFDLAYKLSQPAQQELRQQVADYAKTHGLHELEDPGGTNLLVQLIDTARLEARHLSKELAHDPKLIKSAQPLLLVMDYAFGEQAFETMDELLKPFEGDNAFTLHVASISIMGKAGILTGDKGDLMIPTSHIFEGTADNYPLDNDFTKADFEGHGIDVYEGAMITVLGTSLQNKDILAYFKNSSWKAVGLEMEGAHYQKAIQSHAKIRGSVQPDIKIRYAYYASDNPLLTGATLASGSLGTLGVKPTYLITMKCLEKILGKSPETRQSNPA
;
A
#
# COMPACT_ATOMS: atom_id res chain seq x y z
N ILE A 1 -7.11 31.08 -28.96
CA ILE A 1 -6.51 31.20 -27.61
C ILE A 1 -5.65 32.45 -27.48
N VAL A 2 -4.60 32.62 -28.29
CA VAL A 2 -3.69 33.80 -28.25
C VAL A 2 -4.43 35.14 -28.32
N TYR A 3 -5.38 35.30 -29.26
CA TYR A 3 -6.22 36.49 -29.36
C TYR A 3 -7.04 36.77 -28.09
N GLY A 4 -7.60 35.72 -27.46
CA GLY A 4 -8.38 35.84 -26.23
C GLY A 4 -7.53 36.29 -25.05
N LEU A 5 -6.34 35.71 -24.89
CA LEU A 5 -5.37 36.11 -23.86
C LEU A 5 -4.92 37.56 -24.04
N GLY A 6 -4.64 37.97 -25.29
CA GLY A 6 -4.26 39.34 -25.62
C GLY A 6 -5.40 40.34 -25.34
N ARG A 7 -6.62 40.03 -25.79
CA ARG A 7 -7.79 40.89 -25.56
C ARG A 7 -8.10 41.06 -24.08
N THR A 8 -8.04 39.99 -23.29
CA THR A 8 -8.27 40.05 -21.84
C THR A 8 -7.18 40.87 -21.15
N SER A 9 -5.91 40.69 -21.51
CA SER A 9 -4.79 41.45 -20.92
C SER A 9 -4.89 42.95 -21.25
N VAL A 10 -5.31 43.32 -22.46
CA VAL A 10 -5.54 44.72 -22.83
C VAL A 10 -6.71 45.31 -22.05
N ARG A 11 -7.78 44.55 -21.84
CA ARG A 11 -8.95 44.99 -21.07
C ARG A 11 -8.61 45.26 -19.60
N GLU A 12 -7.83 44.38 -18.97
CA GLU A 12 -7.37 44.53 -17.59
C GLU A 12 -6.51 45.78 -17.37
N ILE A 13 -5.77 46.22 -18.39
CA ILE A 13 -4.95 47.44 -18.33
C ILE A 13 -5.81 48.70 -18.50
N GLN A 14 -6.86 48.63 -19.31
CA GLN A 14 -7.68 49.79 -19.69
C GLN A 14 -8.84 50.06 -18.71
N GLU A 15 -9.35 49.04 -18.03
CA GLU A 15 -10.50 49.15 -17.13
C GLU A 15 -10.04 49.12 -15.66
N GLN A 16 -10.37 50.16 -14.88
CA GLN A 16 -10.11 50.19 -13.44
C GLN A 16 -11.04 49.19 -12.72
N HIS A 17 -10.49 48.41 -11.78
CA HIS A 17 -11.19 47.42 -10.95
C HIS A 17 -11.66 46.12 -11.66
N VAL A 18 -10.96 45.67 -12.71
CA VAL A 18 -11.21 44.34 -13.29
C VAL A 18 -10.25 43.33 -12.66
N ASP A 19 -10.75 42.57 -11.69
CA ASP A 19 -10.01 41.44 -11.13
C ASP A 19 -9.98 40.27 -12.13
N ARG A 20 -8.82 39.66 -12.27
CA ARG A 20 -8.65 38.46 -13.11
C ARG A 20 -9.23 37.26 -12.40
N GLU A 21 -10.36 36.76 -12.90
CA GLU A 21 -10.94 35.51 -12.46
C GLU A 21 -10.50 34.36 -13.38
N ILE A 22 -9.74 33.41 -12.85
CA ILE A 22 -9.33 32.20 -13.56
C ILE A 22 -10.22 31.05 -13.10
N ASN A 23 -11.16 30.65 -13.95
CA ASN A 23 -12.02 29.51 -13.71
C ASN A 23 -11.45 28.25 -14.37
N PHE A 24 -11.02 27.30 -13.55
CA PHE A 24 -10.64 25.97 -13.99
C PHE A 24 -11.88 25.08 -14.16
N THR A 25 -11.83 24.16 -15.13
CA THR A 25 -12.84 23.10 -15.21
C THR A 25 -12.82 22.29 -13.92
N PRO A 26 -13.97 21.72 -13.49
CA PRO A 26 -14.03 20.87 -12.30
C PRO A 26 -12.94 19.79 -12.29
N MET A 27 -12.77 19.10 -13.42
CA MET A 27 -11.73 18.07 -13.60
C MET A 27 -10.30 18.57 -13.36
N LEU A 28 -9.96 19.78 -13.82
CA LEU A 28 -8.63 20.34 -13.59
C LEU A 28 -8.47 20.81 -12.14
N ARG A 29 -9.53 21.36 -11.54
CA ARG A 29 -9.54 21.74 -10.12
C ARG A 29 -9.35 20.52 -9.22
N ASP A 30 -10.01 19.41 -9.54
CA ASP A 30 -9.90 18.15 -8.80
C ASP A 30 -8.47 17.62 -8.86
N ARG A 31 -7.89 17.49 -10.06
CA ARG A 31 -6.50 17.05 -10.25
C ARG A 31 -5.47 17.94 -9.58
N VAL A 32 -5.60 19.26 -9.70
CA VAL A 32 -4.67 20.21 -9.07
C VAL A 32 -4.83 20.17 -7.54
N GLY A 33 -6.06 20.07 -7.04
CA GLY A 33 -6.32 19.94 -5.60
C GLY A 33 -5.72 18.66 -5.02
N GLN A 34 -5.93 17.56 -5.71
CA GLN A 34 -5.35 16.26 -5.41
C GLN A 34 -3.82 16.27 -5.23
N HIS A 35 -3.09 16.86 -6.19
CA HIS A 35 -1.64 17.05 -6.07
C HIS A 35 -1.25 17.92 -4.86
N LEU A 36 -1.99 19.01 -4.59
CA LEU A 36 -1.73 19.87 -3.44
C LEU A 36 -1.91 19.12 -2.11
N TYR A 37 -2.92 18.25 -2.01
CA TYR A 37 -3.14 17.43 -0.82
C TYR A 37 -2.05 16.36 -0.67
N GLY A 38 -1.69 15.68 -1.75
CA GLY A 38 -0.61 14.68 -1.78
C GLY A 38 0.75 15.26 -1.40
N GLU A 39 1.09 16.46 -1.89
CA GLU A 39 2.36 17.13 -1.59
C GLU A 39 2.47 17.48 -0.10
N ARG A 40 1.40 18.05 0.48
CA ARG A 40 1.36 18.39 1.92
C ARG A 40 1.47 17.15 2.78
N TRP A 41 0.75 16.10 2.41
CA TRP A 41 0.78 14.79 3.08
C TRP A 41 2.20 14.20 3.05
N ALA A 42 2.83 14.13 1.88
CA ALA A 42 4.18 13.61 1.73
C ALA A 42 5.23 14.45 2.47
N THR A 43 5.12 15.77 2.40
CA THR A 43 6.00 16.72 3.09
C THR A 43 5.92 16.53 4.60
N ARG A 44 4.72 16.36 5.17
CA ARG A 44 4.52 16.12 6.60
C ARG A 44 5.22 14.85 7.08
N ILE A 45 5.14 13.77 6.29
CA ILE A 45 5.80 12.50 6.60
C ILE A 45 7.32 12.68 6.59
N LYS A 46 7.87 13.27 5.52
CA LYS A 46 9.32 13.51 5.39
C LYS A 46 9.84 14.43 6.49
N GLN A 47 9.09 15.47 6.84
CA GLN A 47 9.39 16.36 7.95
C GLN A 47 9.46 15.61 9.28
N PHE A 48 8.50 14.72 9.57
CA PHE A 48 8.53 13.89 10.78
C PHE A 48 9.74 12.96 10.82
N ILE A 49 10.10 12.36 9.68
CA ILE A 49 11.29 11.51 9.55
C ILE A 49 12.56 12.31 9.82
N LEU A 50 12.65 13.54 9.29
CA LEU A 50 13.78 14.43 9.52
C LEU A 50 13.90 14.86 10.98
N GLU A 51 12.78 15.25 11.61
CA GLU A 51 12.72 15.68 13.01
C GLU A 51 13.18 14.59 13.99
N ASN A 52 12.95 13.32 13.65
CA ASN A 52 13.37 12.17 14.46
C ASN A 52 14.76 11.61 14.05
N GLY A 53 15.43 12.19 13.05
CA GLY A 53 16.75 11.75 12.61
C GLY A 53 16.74 10.38 11.91
N TRP A 54 15.66 10.03 11.22
CA TRP A 54 15.45 8.71 10.62
C TRP A 54 15.75 8.62 9.12
N GLN A 55 16.17 9.72 8.49
CA GLN A 55 16.34 9.84 7.04
C GLN A 55 17.33 8.83 6.41
N THR A 56 18.29 8.33 7.18
CA THR A 56 19.29 7.36 6.69
C THR A 56 18.87 5.90 6.86
N ARG A 57 17.83 5.64 7.65
CA ARG A 57 17.33 4.27 7.92
C ARG A 57 16.70 3.68 6.66
N PRO A 58 16.77 2.36 6.43
CA PRO A 58 16.03 1.74 5.34
C PRO A 58 14.52 1.85 5.60
N ILE A 59 13.81 2.55 4.72
CA ILE A 59 12.38 2.78 4.82
C ILE A 59 11.65 1.74 3.98
N HIS A 60 10.71 1.04 4.60
CA HIS A 60 9.84 0.09 3.94
C HIS A 60 8.41 0.67 3.92
N ILE A 61 7.94 1.02 2.73
CA ILE A 61 6.57 1.53 2.54
C ILE A 61 5.63 0.34 2.41
N ILE A 62 4.52 0.37 3.14
CA ILE A 62 3.50 -0.68 3.17
C ILE A 62 2.12 -0.02 3.00
N SER A 63 1.54 -0.09 1.79
CA SER A 63 0.12 0.24 1.60
C SER A 63 -0.70 -1.01 1.92
N ALA A 64 -1.42 -0.97 3.03
CA ALA A 64 -2.08 -2.13 3.62
C ALA A 64 -3.16 -1.71 4.59
N ASN A 65 -3.95 -2.67 5.08
CA ASN A 65 -4.77 -2.48 6.27
C ASN A 65 -3.85 -2.18 7.47
N PRO A 66 -3.85 -0.96 8.06
CA PRO A 66 -2.87 -0.58 9.07
C PRO A 66 -2.99 -1.42 10.35
N HIS A 67 -4.22 -1.78 10.74
CA HIS A 67 -4.47 -2.65 11.89
C HIS A 67 -3.83 -4.03 11.75
N SER A 68 -3.77 -4.60 10.54
CA SER A 68 -3.13 -5.89 10.34
C SER A 68 -1.62 -5.83 10.68
N VAL A 69 -0.94 -4.75 10.31
CA VAL A 69 0.50 -4.56 10.59
C VAL A 69 0.72 -4.37 12.07
N VAL A 70 -0.07 -3.48 12.70
CA VAL A 70 -0.02 -3.23 14.14
C VAL A 70 -0.28 -4.51 14.92
N ASN A 71 -1.32 -5.26 14.56
CA ASN A 71 -1.67 -6.48 15.29
C ASN A 71 -0.61 -7.57 15.13
N CYS A 72 -0.01 -7.74 13.94
CA CYS A 72 1.07 -8.71 13.75
C CYS A 72 2.31 -8.39 14.61
N LEU A 73 2.62 -7.11 14.82
CA LEU A 73 3.82 -6.70 15.56
C LEU A 73 3.60 -6.59 17.07
N TYR A 74 2.44 -6.10 17.50
CA TYR A 74 2.22 -5.68 18.88
C TYR A 74 1.22 -6.53 19.65
N ALA A 75 0.23 -7.13 18.99
CA ALA A 75 -0.83 -7.85 19.70
C ALA A 75 -0.34 -9.07 20.52
N PRO A 76 0.63 -9.89 20.04
CA PRO A 76 1.13 -11.01 20.82
C PRO A 76 1.67 -10.61 22.20
N ALA A 77 2.39 -9.48 22.27
CA ALA A 77 2.96 -8.96 23.50
C ALA A 77 1.94 -8.21 24.34
N ALA A 78 1.13 -7.35 23.70
CA ALA A 78 0.12 -6.55 24.37
C ALA A 78 -0.96 -7.40 25.05
N LEU A 79 -1.29 -8.57 24.48
CA LEU A 79 -2.40 -9.41 24.91
C LEU A 79 -1.98 -10.73 25.55
N ALA A 80 -0.68 -10.94 25.81
CA ALA A 80 -0.15 -12.19 26.36
C ALA A 80 -0.86 -12.64 27.66
N GLU A 81 -1.27 -11.69 28.50
CA GLU A 81 -1.97 -11.95 29.77
C GLU A 81 -3.48 -11.67 29.71
N ALA A 82 -3.96 -11.04 28.63
CA ALA A 82 -5.35 -10.58 28.50
C ALA A 82 -6.27 -11.64 27.87
N THR A 83 -5.74 -12.49 26.99
CA THR A 83 -6.54 -13.54 26.34
C THR A 83 -5.66 -14.69 25.86
N SER A 84 -6.24 -15.89 25.76
CA SER A 84 -5.58 -17.02 25.10
C SER A 84 -5.79 -16.97 23.60
N TRP A 85 -4.82 -17.42 22.82
CA TRP A 85 -4.91 -17.53 21.37
C TRP A 85 -3.98 -18.64 20.88
N ASP A 86 -4.38 -19.34 19.81
CA ASP A 86 -3.62 -20.51 19.32
C ASP A 86 -2.51 -20.13 18.34
N ASN A 87 -2.79 -19.14 17.49
CA ASN A 87 -1.87 -18.62 16.50
C ASN A 87 -2.25 -17.18 16.10
N LEU A 88 -1.41 -16.53 15.29
CA LEU A 88 -1.64 -15.15 14.83
C LEU A 88 -2.98 -14.98 14.10
N PHE A 89 -3.46 -15.97 13.36
CA PHE A 89 -4.74 -15.89 12.66
C PHE A 89 -5.94 -15.95 13.61
N ASP A 90 -5.86 -16.75 14.67
CA ASP A 90 -6.87 -16.76 15.74
C ASP A 90 -6.91 -15.39 16.45
N LEU A 91 -5.75 -14.84 16.81
CA LEU A 91 -5.66 -13.51 17.43
C LEU A 91 -6.23 -12.42 16.51
N ALA A 92 -5.92 -12.48 15.21
CA ALA A 92 -6.48 -11.61 14.19
C ALA A 92 -8.01 -11.72 14.11
N TYR A 93 -8.53 -12.95 14.10
CA TYR A 93 -9.97 -13.20 14.07
C TYR A 93 -10.66 -12.62 15.30
N LYS A 94 -10.09 -12.81 16.50
CA LYS A 94 -10.62 -12.21 17.73
C LYS A 94 -10.65 -10.68 17.65
N LEU A 95 -9.54 -10.06 17.28
CA LEU A 95 -9.45 -8.60 17.17
C LEU A 95 -10.36 -8.02 16.09
N SER A 96 -10.73 -8.81 15.07
CA SER A 96 -11.69 -8.39 14.03
C SER A 96 -13.13 -8.30 14.51
N GLN A 97 -13.48 -8.94 15.65
CA GLN A 97 -14.85 -8.95 16.15
C GLN A 97 -15.26 -7.58 16.71
N PRO A 98 -16.44 -7.03 16.35
CA PRO A 98 -16.88 -5.72 16.81
C PRO A 98 -16.83 -5.54 18.33
N ALA A 99 -17.19 -6.59 19.08
CA ALA A 99 -17.22 -6.60 20.55
C ALA A 99 -15.85 -6.42 21.23
N GLN A 100 -14.73 -6.69 20.53
CA GLN A 100 -13.39 -6.69 21.12
C GLN A 100 -12.72 -5.30 21.12
N GLN A 101 -13.49 -4.26 21.49
CA GLN A 101 -12.99 -2.88 21.52
C GLN A 101 -11.87 -2.69 22.55
N GLU A 102 -12.03 -3.26 23.74
CA GLU A 102 -11.04 -3.15 24.83
C GLU A 102 -9.69 -3.78 24.44
N LEU A 103 -9.71 -4.98 23.84
CA LEU A 103 -8.47 -5.62 23.36
C LEU A 103 -7.78 -4.78 22.29
N ARG A 104 -8.54 -4.21 21.34
CA ARG A 104 -7.96 -3.33 20.31
C ARG A 104 -7.33 -2.07 20.92
N GLN A 105 -7.97 -1.49 21.93
CA GLN A 105 -7.42 -0.32 22.63
C GLN A 105 -6.11 -0.66 23.34
N GLN A 106 -6.06 -1.81 24.04
CA GLN A 106 -4.84 -2.28 24.70
C GLN A 106 -3.69 -2.48 23.72
N VAL A 107 -3.95 -3.04 22.53
CA VAL A 107 -2.92 -3.16 21.48
C VAL A 107 -2.46 -1.79 20.99
N ALA A 108 -3.37 -0.84 20.77
CA ALA A 108 -3.05 0.50 20.31
C ALA A 108 -2.19 1.27 21.34
N ASP A 109 -2.54 1.20 22.62
CA ASP A 109 -1.79 1.86 23.70
C ASP A 109 -0.39 1.25 23.89
N TYR A 110 -0.30 -0.08 23.80
CA TYR A 110 0.97 -0.77 23.79
C TYR A 110 1.82 -0.34 22.58
N ALA A 111 1.25 -0.32 21.38
CA ALA A 111 1.97 0.05 20.17
C ALA A 111 2.53 1.49 20.25
N LYS A 112 1.73 2.46 20.72
CA LYS A 112 2.16 3.87 20.89
C LYS A 112 3.34 4.02 21.83
N THR A 113 3.39 3.22 22.90
CA THR A 113 4.52 3.22 23.84
C THR A 113 5.75 2.47 23.32
N HIS A 114 5.61 1.67 22.25
CA HIS A 114 6.65 0.82 21.68
C HIS A 114 7.05 1.19 20.23
N GLY A 115 6.86 2.46 19.84
CA GLY A 115 7.40 3.01 18.60
C GLY A 115 6.41 3.15 17.44
N LEU A 116 5.10 2.95 17.67
CA LEU A 116 4.07 3.36 16.72
C LEU A 116 3.83 4.87 16.82
N HIS A 117 3.97 5.56 15.71
CA HIS A 117 3.65 6.98 15.55
C HIS A 117 2.56 7.14 14.50
N GLU A 118 1.39 7.60 14.90
CA GLU A 118 0.30 7.92 13.97
C GLU A 118 0.43 9.38 13.55
N LEU A 119 0.41 9.64 12.24
CA LEU A 119 0.43 11.00 11.72
C LEU A 119 -0.97 11.43 11.35
N GLU A 120 -1.39 12.55 11.93
CA GLU A 120 -2.61 13.23 11.51
C GLU A 120 -2.47 13.72 10.06
N ASP A 121 -3.57 13.66 9.32
CA ASP A 121 -3.65 14.17 7.95
C ASP A 121 -4.50 15.46 7.89
N PRO A 122 -3.92 16.62 8.24
CA PRO A 122 -4.60 17.90 8.06
C PRO A 122 -4.74 18.27 6.57
N GLY A 123 -4.05 17.54 5.68
CA GLY A 123 -4.04 17.76 4.23
C GLY A 123 -5.28 17.24 3.52
N GLY A 124 -6.09 16.39 4.16
CA GLY A 124 -7.37 15.94 3.63
C GLY A 124 -7.27 14.83 2.59
N THR A 125 -6.15 14.12 2.51
CA THR A 125 -6.06 12.86 1.73
C THR A 125 -6.94 11.75 2.31
N ASN A 126 -7.31 11.86 3.60
CA ASN A 126 -8.03 10.86 4.39
C ASN A 126 -7.28 9.52 4.49
N LEU A 127 -5.96 9.53 4.31
CA LEU A 127 -5.12 8.36 4.46
C LEU A 127 -4.48 8.36 5.84
N LEU A 128 -4.83 7.35 6.64
CA LEU A 128 -4.11 7.07 7.88
C LEU A 128 -2.66 6.69 7.53
N VAL A 129 -1.71 7.32 8.19
CA VAL A 129 -0.28 6.99 8.09
C VAL A 129 0.28 6.68 9.47
N GLN A 130 1.03 5.60 9.53
CA GLN A 130 1.72 5.15 10.72
C GLN A 130 3.20 4.94 10.40
N LEU A 131 4.08 5.52 11.22
CA LEU A 131 5.50 5.23 11.22
C LEU A 131 5.81 4.33 12.40
N ILE A 132 6.42 3.17 12.13
CA ILE A 132 6.82 2.21 13.15
C ILE A 132 8.33 2.20 13.27
N ASP A 133 8.80 2.73 14.40
CA ASP A 133 10.20 2.69 14.79
C ASP A 133 10.59 1.28 15.28
N THR A 134 11.13 0.46 14.36
CA THR A 134 11.52 -0.90 14.72
C THR A 134 12.69 -0.97 15.71
N ALA A 135 13.42 0.14 15.96
CA ALA A 135 14.45 0.18 16.98
C ALA A 135 13.87 0.07 18.40
N ARG A 136 12.58 0.41 18.56
CA ARG A 136 11.83 0.28 19.82
C ARG A 136 11.09 -1.05 19.94
N LEU A 137 11.10 -1.88 18.90
CA LEU A 137 10.57 -3.23 18.97
C LEU A 137 11.54 -4.14 19.74
N GLU A 138 10.99 -4.88 20.69
CA GLU A 138 11.72 -5.96 21.34
C GLU A 138 11.52 -7.24 20.54
N ALA A 139 12.53 -7.71 19.81
CA ALA A 139 12.41 -8.89 18.94
C ALA A 139 11.90 -10.14 19.69
N ARG A 140 12.20 -10.29 20.98
CA ARG A 140 11.70 -11.37 21.84
C ARG A 140 10.18 -11.36 22.06
N HIS A 141 9.53 -10.21 21.85
CA HIS A 141 8.09 -10.01 22.00
C HIS A 141 7.32 -10.23 20.69
N LEU A 142 8.02 -10.33 19.55
CA LEU A 142 7.40 -10.71 18.28
C LEU A 142 6.95 -12.18 18.33
N SER A 143 5.85 -12.47 17.65
CA SER A 143 5.36 -13.85 17.55
C SER A 143 6.42 -14.76 16.90
N LYS A 144 6.52 -16.00 17.40
CA LYS A 144 7.40 -17.03 16.83
C LYS A 144 6.97 -17.45 15.41
N GLU A 145 5.70 -17.22 15.06
CA GLU A 145 5.18 -17.47 13.71
C GLU A 145 5.67 -16.43 12.69
N LEU A 146 6.11 -15.25 13.15
CA LEU A 146 6.67 -14.22 12.29
C LEU A 146 8.17 -14.43 12.17
N ALA A 147 8.63 -14.96 11.04
CA ALA A 147 10.06 -15.12 10.79
C ALA A 147 10.77 -13.76 10.77
N HIS A 148 11.74 -13.57 11.67
CA HIS A 148 12.50 -12.32 11.80
C HIS A 148 13.95 -12.59 12.20
N ASP A 149 14.83 -11.63 11.95
CA ASP A 149 16.23 -11.62 12.39
C ASP A 149 16.46 -10.49 13.41
N PRO A 150 16.57 -10.81 14.72
CA PRO A 150 16.85 -9.81 15.74
C PRO A 150 18.13 -8.99 15.49
N LYS A 151 19.14 -9.56 14.81
CA LYS A 151 20.37 -8.83 14.49
C LYS A 151 20.11 -7.77 13.43
N LEU A 152 19.37 -8.13 12.37
CA LEU A 152 18.96 -7.20 11.32
C LEU A 152 18.17 -6.03 11.91
N ILE A 153 17.15 -6.32 12.73
CA ILE A 153 16.33 -5.28 13.37
C ILE A 153 17.21 -4.34 14.20
N LYS A 154 18.14 -4.88 14.99
CA LYS A 154 19.01 -4.08 15.85
C LYS A 154 20.05 -3.26 15.08
N SER A 155 20.62 -3.80 13.99
CA SER A 155 21.70 -3.13 13.26
C SER A 155 21.18 -2.17 12.18
N ALA A 156 20.18 -2.59 11.40
CA ALA A 156 19.64 -1.81 10.30
C ALA A 156 18.54 -0.86 10.76
N GLN A 157 17.82 -1.22 11.85
CA GLN A 157 16.71 -0.46 12.39
C GLN A 157 15.75 -0.01 11.27
N PRO A 158 15.14 -0.92 10.50
CA PRO A 158 14.24 -0.52 9.43
C PRO A 158 13.10 0.39 9.94
N LEU A 159 12.65 1.33 9.12
CA LEU A 159 11.50 2.17 9.45
C LEU A 159 10.32 1.68 8.60
N LEU A 160 9.21 1.28 9.23
CA LEU A 160 8.01 0.90 8.47
C LEU A 160 7.13 2.13 8.33
N LEU A 161 6.85 2.53 7.09
CA LEU A 161 5.87 3.54 6.75
C LEU A 161 4.63 2.80 6.25
N VAL A 162 3.64 2.66 7.14
CA VAL A 162 2.38 2.00 6.84
C VAL A 162 1.35 3.06 6.47
N MET A 163 0.71 2.92 5.33
CA MET A 163 -0.37 3.80 4.89
C MET A 163 -1.61 2.98 4.56
N ASP A 164 -2.78 3.56 4.80
CA ASP A 164 -4.04 2.98 4.36
C ASP A 164 -4.13 2.92 2.83
N TYR A 165 -5.14 2.22 2.32
CA TYR A 165 -5.37 2.09 0.89
C TYR A 165 -5.74 3.44 0.26
N ALA A 166 -4.88 3.96 -0.61
CA ALA A 166 -5.27 5.01 -1.54
C ALA A 166 -6.32 4.49 -2.53
N PHE A 167 -7.20 5.35 -3.01
CA PHE A 167 -8.26 4.98 -3.94
C PHE A 167 -7.98 5.48 -5.35
N GLY A 168 -7.95 4.57 -6.33
CA GLY A 168 -7.78 4.93 -7.74
C GLY A 168 -6.55 5.79 -8.03
N GLU A 169 -6.74 6.94 -8.70
CA GLU A 169 -5.65 7.84 -9.10
C GLU A 169 -4.89 8.46 -7.90
N GLN A 170 -5.50 8.52 -6.71
CA GLN A 170 -4.83 8.98 -5.48
C GLN A 170 -3.58 8.14 -5.16
N ALA A 171 -3.57 6.86 -5.56
CA ALA A 171 -2.40 5.98 -5.40
C ALA A 171 -1.18 6.50 -6.17
N PHE A 172 -1.38 7.06 -7.36
CA PHE A 172 -0.30 7.69 -8.13
C PHE A 172 0.19 8.96 -7.43
N GLU A 173 -0.73 9.83 -7.04
CA GLU A 173 -0.41 11.14 -6.46
C GLU A 173 0.36 11.00 -5.16
N THR A 174 -0.16 10.21 -4.22
CA THR A 174 0.47 10.03 -2.90
C THR A 174 1.84 9.37 -3.04
N MET A 175 1.97 8.35 -3.88
CA MET A 175 3.27 7.69 -4.09
C MET A 175 4.26 8.60 -4.83
N ASP A 176 3.86 9.32 -5.88
CA ASP A 176 4.76 10.25 -6.60
C ASP A 176 5.25 11.37 -5.68
N GLU A 177 4.35 11.98 -4.91
CA GLU A 177 4.72 13.04 -3.96
C GLU A 177 5.61 12.51 -2.83
N LEU A 178 5.36 11.30 -2.32
CA LEU A 178 6.20 10.67 -1.29
C LEU A 178 7.62 10.40 -1.78
N LEU A 179 7.76 9.89 -3.00
CA LEU A 179 9.05 9.49 -3.57
C LEU A 179 9.88 10.66 -4.12
N LYS A 180 9.30 11.86 -4.25
CA LYS A 180 10.07 13.09 -4.53
C LYS A 180 11.08 13.37 -3.40
N PRO A 181 12.27 13.91 -3.71
CA PRO A 181 13.15 14.46 -2.69
C PRO A 181 12.42 15.47 -1.79
N PHE A 182 12.78 15.49 -0.52
CA PHE A 182 12.40 16.57 0.39
C PHE A 182 13.29 17.78 0.08
N GLU A 183 12.68 18.94 -0.14
CA GLU A 183 13.37 20.19 -0.52
C GLU A 183 13.58 21.11 0.69
N GLY A 184 14.60 21.97 0.65
CA GLY A 184 14.96 22.93 1.70
C GLY A 184 16.42 22.80 2.16
N ASP A 185 16.77 23.46 3.27
CA ASP A 185 18.15 23.49 3.78
C ASP A 185 18.67 22.10 4.20
N ASN A 186 17.76 21.21 4.61
CA ASN A 186 18.04 19.83 4.96
C ASN A 186 17.48 18.87 3.90
N ALA A 187 17.70 19.18 2.62
CA ALA A 187 17.21 18.36 1.53
C ALA A 187 17.73 16.92 1.62
N PHE A 188 16.84 15.95 1.42
CA PHE A 188 17.21 14.54 1.40
C PHE A 188 16.24 13.73 0.53
N THR A 189 16.68 12.54 0.15
CA THR A 189 15.84 11.55 -0.51
C THR A 189 15.56 10.42 0.48
N LEU A 190 14.32 9.95 0.54
CA LEU A 190 13.98 8.81 1.38
C LEU A 190 14.80 7.59 0.95
N HIS A 191 15.45 6.92 1.90
CA HIS A 191 16.16 5.68 1.65
C HIS A 191 15.16 4.51 1.56
N VAL A 192 14.39 4.47 0.47
CA VAL A 192 13.32 3.47 0.29
C VAL A 192 13.93 2.13 -0.12
N ALA A 193 13.88 1.16 0.79
CA ALA A 193 14.41 -0.19 0.60
C ALA A 193 13.39 -1.15 -0.03
N SER A 194 12.09 -0.97 0.26
CA SER A 194 11.03 -1.71 -0.43
C SER A 194 9.69 -0.99 -0.40
N ILE A 195 8.83 -1.30 -1.37
CA ILE A 195 7.41 -0.90 -1.39
C ILE A 195 6.55 -2.15 -1.48
N SER A 196 5.62 -2.31 -0.54
CA SER A 196 4.69 -3.42 -0.49
C SER A 196 3.26 -2.89 -0.58
N ILE A 197 2.50 -3.36 -1.56
CA ILE A 197 1.12 -2.99 -1.81
C ILE A 197 0.25 -4.24 -1.63
N MET A 198 -0.56 -4.21 -0.58
CA MET A 198 -1.67 -5.13 -0.39
C MET A 198 -2.94 -4.50 -0.92
N GLY A 199 -3.89 -5.28 -1.43
CA GLY A 199 -5.18 -4.76 -1.84
C GLY A 199 -6.31 -5.78 -1.85
N LYS A 200 -7.53 -5.28 -1.87
CA LYS A 200 -8.71 -6.08 -2.21
C LYS A 200 -8.84 -6.09 -3.73
N ALA A 201 -9.22 -7.23 -4.28
CA ALA A 201 -9.42 -7.35 -5.72
C ALA A 201 -10.59 -8.29 -6.04
N GLY A 202 -11.18 -8.10 -7.21
CA GLY A 202 -12.07 -9.08 -7.80
C GLY A 202 -11.26 -10.21 -8.44
N ILE A 203 -11.59 -11.45 -8.12
CA ILE A 203 -10.89 -12.62 -8.66
C ILE A 203 -11.55 -13.12 -9.94
N LEU A 204 -10.74 -13.37 -10.97
CA LEU A 204 -11.19 -13.97 -12.24
C LEU A 204 -10.93 -15.48 -12.27
N THR A 205 -9.91 -15.94 -11.56
CA THR A 205 -9.53 -17.36 -11.47
C THR A 205 -9.42 -17.77 -10.01
N GLY A 206 -10.41 -18.50 -9.51
CA GLY A 206 -10.51 -18.91 -8.09
C GLY A 206 -11.78 -18.38 -7.42
N ASP A 207 -11.78 -18.41 -6.10
CA ASP A 207 -12.92 -18.08 -5.24
C ASP A 207 -12.63 -16.92 -4.28
N LYS A 208 -13.67 -16.42 -3.61
CA LYS A 208 -13.53 -15.37 -2.59
C LYS A 208 -12.60 -15.87 -1.47
N GLY A 209 -11.70 -15.00 -1.00
CA GLY A 209 -10.69 -15.33 0.01
C GLY A 209 -9.36 -15.84 -0.55
N ASP A 210 -9.30 -16.24 -1.82
CA ASP A 210 -8.05 -16.65 -2.47
C ASP A 210 -7.11 -15.46 -2.71
N LEU A 211 -5.83 -15.77 -2.95
CA LEU A 211 -4.78 -14.78 -3.19
C LEU A 211 -4.41 -14.67 -4.66
N MET A 212 -4.08 -13.45 -5.07
CA MET A 212 -3.58 -13.12 -6.41
C MET A 212 -2.22 -12.43 -6.29
N ILE A 213 -1.20 -13.02 -6.88
CA ILE A 213 0.16 -12.47 -6.97
C ILE A 213 0.38 -11.98 -8.41
N PRO A 214 0.43 -10.65 -8.64
CA PRO A 214 0.54 -10.13 -9.99
C PRO A 214 1.92 -10.35 -10.59
N THR A 215 1.94 -10.66 -11.87
CA THR A 215 3.13 -10.60 -12.74
C THR A 215 3.18 -9.29 -13.54
N SER A 216 2.03 -8.63 -13.71
CA SER A 216 1.91 -7.36 -14.42
C SER A 216 0.58 -6.67 -14.08
N HIS A 217 0.53 -5.35 -14.27
CA HIS A 217 -0.71 -4.57 -14.29
C HIS A 217 -1.05 -4.12 -15.70
N ILE A 218 -2.27 -4.41 -16.14
CA ILE A 218 -2.83 -4.01 -17.44
C ILE A 218 -3.81 -2.86 -17.17
N PHE A 219 -3.52 -1.66 -17.67
CA PHE A 219 -4.32 -0.50 -17.33
C PHE A 219 -5.46 -0.29 -18.33
N GLU A 220 -6.68 -0.68 -17.91
CA GLU A 220 -7.87 -0.62 -18.73
C GLU A 220 -8.15 0.79 -19.26
N GLY A 221 -8.53 0.89 -20.53
CA GLY A 221 -8.83 2.17 -21.18
C GLY A 221 -7.59 2.95 -21.62
N THR A 222 -6.39 2.41 -21.40
CA THR A 222 -5.12 3.00 -21.83
C THR A 222 -4.29 1.98 -22.63
N ALA A 223 -3.16 2.42 -23.18
CA ALA A 223 -2.16 1.54 -23.78
C ALA A 223 -1.05 1.14 -22.79
N ASP A 224 -1.15 1.59 -21.53
CA ASP A 224 -0.10 1.41 -20.54
C ASP A 224 -0.19 0.04 -19.88
N ASN A 225 0.95 -0.65 -19.82
CA ASN A 225 1.07 -1.97 -19.21
C ASN A 225 2.38 -2.02 -18.44
N TYR A 226 2.34 -2.60 -17.23
CA TYR A 226 3.44 -2.55 -16.29
C TYR A 226 3.83 -3.98 -15.88
N PRO A 227 4.84 -4.58 -16.52
CA PRO A 227 5.45 -5.82 -16.04
C PRO A 227 6.09 -5.60 -14.66
N LEU A 228 5.99 -6.61 -13.79
CA LEU A 228 6.52 -6.56 -12.44
C LEU A 228 7.66 -7.58 -12.27
N ASP A 229 8.72 -7.15 -11.59
CA ASP A 229 9.63 -8.05 -10.88
C ASP A 229 9.15 -8.11 -9.43
N ASN A 230 8.12 -8.94 -9.18
CA ASN A 230 7.45 -9.02 -7.89
C ASN A 230 8.26 -9.91 -6.94
N ASP A 231 8.75 -9.36 -5.82
CA ASP A 231 9.52 -10.10 -4.80
C ASP A 231 8.66 -11.09 -4.02
N PHE A 232 7.33 -10.97 -4.13
CA PHE A 232 6.40 -12.04 -3.78
C PHE A 232 6.24 -13.03 -4.92
N THR A 233 6.32 -14.31 -4.57
CA THR A 233 6.06 -15.43 -5.45
C THR A 233 4.86 -16.22 -4.94
N LYS A 234 4.19 -16.97 -5.81
CA LYS A 234 3.15 -17.92 -5.39
C LYS A 234 3.60 -18.82 -4.22
N ALA A 235 4.84 -19.33 -4.28
CA ALA A 235 5.40 -20.24 -3.28
C ALA A 235 5.51 -19.64 -1.87
N ASP A 236 5.62 -18.31 -1.74
CA ASP A 236 5.64 -17.64 -0.44
C ASP A 236 4.34 -17.84 0.36
N PHE A 237 3.24 -18.18 -0.33
CA PHE A 237 1.88 -18.26 0.23
C PHE A 237 1.30 -19.67 0.27
N GLU A 238 1.97 -20.66 -0.32
CA GLU A 238 1.50 -22.05 -0.34
C GLU A 238 1.54 -22.69 1.06
N GLY A 239 0.70 -23.71 1.29
CA GLY A 239 0.66 -24.46 2.54
C GLY A 239 -0.13 -23.79 3.68
N HIS A 240 -0.71 -22.60 3.45
CA HIS A 240 -1.52 -21.90 4.45
C HIS A 240 -3.04 -22.16 4.33
N GLY A 241 -3.47 -23.08 3.45
CA GLY A 241 -4.89 -23.42 3.26
C GLY A 241 -5.71 -22.26 2.70
N ILE A 242 -5.11 -21.51 1.77
CA ILE A 242 -5.73 -20.51 0.90
C ILE A 242 -5.15 -20.76 -0.50
N ASP A 243 -5.97 -20.79 -1.54
CA ASP A 243 -5.47 -20.99 -2.89
C ASP A 243 -4.82 -19.71 -3.42
N VAL A 244 -3.78 -19.89 -4.24
CA VAL A 244 -2.92 -18.79 -4.71
C VAL A 244 -2.78 -18.87 -6.22
N TYR A 245 -3.08 -17.76 -6.88
CA TYR A 245 -3.04 -17.61 -8.33
C TYR A 245 -2.03 -16.53 -8.71
N GLU A 246 -1.26 -16.80 -9.76
CA GLU A 246 -0.22 -15.90 -10.26
C GLU A 246 -0.52 -15.56 -11.72
N GLY A 247 -0.46 -14.27 -12.07
CA GLY A 247 -0.72 -13.81 -13.43
C GLY A 247 -0.99 -12.31 -13.52
N ALA A 248 -1.49 -11.85 -14.67
CA ALA A 248 -1.77 -10.43 -14.85
C ALA A 248 -2.95 -9.95 -13.99
N MET A 249 -2.87 -8.73 -13.48
CA MET A 249 -3.97 -8.00 -12.86
C MET A 249 -4.43 -6.87 -13.77
N ILE A 250 -5.73 -6.61 -13.81
CA ILE A 250 -6.29 -5.48 -14.56
C ILE A 250 -6.53 -4.33 -13.58
N THR A 251 -5.96 -3.16 -13.86
CA THR A 251 -6.31 -1.93 -13.15
C THR A 251 -7.47 -1.27 -13.90
N VAL A 252 -8.63 -1.17 -13.25
CA VAL A 252 -9.85 -0.57 -13.83
C VAL A 252 -10.11 0.81 -13.24
N LEU A 253 -10.77 1.69 -14.00
CA LEU A 253 -11.12 3.04 -13.54
C LEU A 253 -12.30 3.07 -12.55
N GLY A 254 -13.05 1.98 -12.47
CA GLY A 254 -14.19 1.86 -11.58
C GLY A 254 -15.00 0.60 -11.81
N THR A 255 -15.98 0.36 -10.94
CA THR A 255 -16.81 -0.86 -10.93
C THR A 255 -17.85 -0.89 -12.05
N SER A 256 -18.22 0.27 -12.62
CA SER A 256 -19.24 0.39 -13.68
C SER A 256 -18.86 -0.30 -14.99
N LEU A 257 -17.56 -0.57 -15.22
CA LEU A 257 -17.06 -1.20 -16.45
C LEU A 257 -16.87 -2.72 -16.34
N GLN A 258 -17.31 -3.34 -15.24
CA GLN A 258 -17.27 -4.79 -15.06
C GLN A 258 -18.28 -5.52 -15.95
N ASN A 259 -18.03 -5.56 -17.26
CA ASN A 259 -18.76 -6.37 -18.22
C ASN A 259 -18.16 -7.79 -18.24
N LYS A 260 -19.00 -8.81 -18.00
CA LYS A 260 -18.58 -10.23 -18.00
C LYS A 260 -17.84 -10.64 -19.27
N ASP A 261 -18.22 -10.14 -20.43
CA ASP A 261 -17.57 -10.49 -21.70
C ASP A 261 -16.14 -9.92 -21.77
N ILE A 262 -15.94 -8.69 -21.29
CA ILE A 262 -14.62 -8.05 -21.23
C ILE A 262 -13.73 -8.78 -20.22
N LEU A 263 -14.26 -9.09 -19.04
CA LEU A 263 -13.52 -9.83 -18.01
C LEU A 263 -13.18 -11.25 -18.47
N ALA A 264 -14.10 -11.93 -19.15
CA ALA A 264 -13.85 -13.24 -19.76
C ALA A 264 -12.79 -13.15 -20.87
N TYR A 265 -12.77 -12.07 -21.66
CA TYR A 265 -11.69 -11.83 -22.62
C TYR A 265 -10.33 -11.72 -21.93
N PHE A 266 -10.18 -10.86 -20.91
CA PHE A 266 -8.90 -10.73 -20.21
C PHE A 266 -8.45 -12.03 -19.53
N LYS A 267 -9.40 -12.80 -18.97
CA LYS A 267 -9.12 -14.10 -18.35
C LYS A 267 -8.68 -15.15 -19.38
N ASN A 268 -9.42 -15.30 -20.47
CA ASN A 268 -9.28 -16.43 -21.40
C ASN A 268 -8.32 -16.17 -22.58
N SER A 269 -7.96 -14.91 -22.83
CA SER A 269 -7.01 -14.53 -23.88
C SER A 269 -5.55 -14.72 -23.44
N SER A 270 -4.61 -14.29 -24.28
CA SER A 270 -3.18 -14.32 -23.97
C SER A 270 -2.78 -13.47 -22.75
N TRP A 271 -3.65 -12.56 -22.29
CA TRP A 271 -3.42 -11.79 -21.07
C TRP A 271 -3.43 -12.67 -19.82
N LYS A 272 -4.24 -13.73 -19.80
CA LYS A 272 -4.38 -14.67 -18.67
C LYS A 272 -4.55 -13.95 -17.33
N ALA A 273 -5.41 -12.93 -17.30
CA ALA A 273 -5.62 -12.14 -16.10
C ALA A 273 -6.24 -13.01 -14.99
N VAL A 274 -5.69 -12.90 -13.77
CA VAL A 274 -6.15 -13.64 -12.59
C VAL A 274 -7.11 -12.83 -11.74
N GLY A 275 -7.11 -11.50 -11.88
CA GLY A 275 -7.96 -10.60 -11.12
C GLY A 275 -7.98 -9.16 -11.65
N LEU A 276 -8.70 -8.31 -10.94
CA LEU A 276 -8.82 -6.88 -11.22
C LEU A 276 -8.94 -6.05 -9.94
N GLU A 277 -8.42 -4.84 -10.00
CA GLU A 277 -8.26 -3.90 -8.89
C GLU A 277 -8.22 -2.46 -9.46
N MET A 278 -8.02 -1.42 -8.63
CA MET A 278 -8.20 -0.04 -9.07
C MET A 278 -6.94 0.84 -8.91
N GLU A 279 -5.84 0.31 -8.36
CA GLU A 279 -4.71 1.13 -7.88
C GLU A 279 -3.34 0.72 -8.45
N GLY A 280 -3.18 -0.52 -8.91
CA GLY A 280 -1.90 -1.17 -9.11
C GLY A 280 -1.05 -0.49 -10.19
N ALA A 281 -1.66 -0.23 -11.36
CA ALA A 281 -1.03 0.55 -12.41
C ALA A 281 -0.67 1.97 -11.97
N HIS A 282 -1.49 2.61 -11.11
CA HIS A 282 -1.22 3.95 -10.60
C HIS A 282 0.01 3.97 -9.68
N TYR A 283 0.09 3.05 -8.72
CA TYR A 283 1.29 2.88 -7.90
C TYR A 283 2.52 2.57 -8.76
N GLN A 284 2.41 1.58 -9.66
CA GLN A 284 3.55 1.14 -10.45
C GLN A 284 4.05 2.23 -11.40
N LYS A 285 3.16 3.08 -11.93
CA LYS A 285 3.50 4.28 -12.70
C LYS A 285 4.35 5.26 -11.90
N ALA A 286 3.98 5.56 -10.66
CA ALA A 286 4.78 6.43 -9.79
C ALA A 286 6.14 5.79 -9.46
N ILE A 287 6.12 4.55 -8.98
CA ILE A 287 7.32 3.80 -8.56
C ILE A 287 8.33 3.71 -9.71
N GLN A 288 7.91 3.29 -10.89
CA GLN A 288 8.83 3.15 -12.02
C GLN A 288 9.37 4.49 -12.50
N SER A 289 8.57 5.57 -12.43
CA SER A 289 9.02 6.90 -12.82
C SER A 289 10.15 7.35 -11.92
N HIS A 290 10.03 7.08 -10.61
CA HIS A 290 11.06 7.39 -9.63
C HIS A 290 12.30 6.50 -9.72
N ALA A 291 12.14 5.20 -9.93
CA ALA A 291 13.24 4.24 -9.99
C ALA A 291 14.01 4.26 -11.32
N LYS A 292 13.33 4.47 -12.46
CA LYS A 292 13.92 4.32 -13.80
C LYS A 292 14.18 5.64 -14.53
N ILE A 293 13.50 6.74 -14.16
CA ILE A 293 13.59 8.02 -14.89
C ILE A 293 14.14 9.13 -14.00
N ARG A 294 13.50 9.38 -12.85
CA ARG A 294 13.85 10.50 -11.97
C ARG A 294 15.05 10.21 -11.08
N GLY A 295 15.32 8.93 -10.79
CA GLY A 295 16.47 8.49 -10.01
C GLY A 295 16.42 8.85 -8.52
N SER A 296 15.24 9.14 -7.96
CA SER A 296 15.08 9.40 -6.52
C SER A 296 14.72 8.14 -5.71
N VAL A 297 14.61 6.99 -6.37
CA VAL A 297 14.51 5.68 -5.74
C VAL A 297 15.54 4.78 -6.40
N GLN A 298 16.16 3.90 -5.60
CA GLN A 298 17.15 2.96 -6.12
C GLN A 298 16.54 1.98 -7.13
N PRO A 299 17.21 1.68 -8.27
CA PRO A 299 16.65 0.81 -9.30
C PRO A 299 16.35 -0.63 -8.85
N ASP A 300 17.04 -1.11 -7.81
CA ASP A 300 16.94 -2.47 -7.25
C ASP A 300 15.97 -2.55 -6.05
N ILE A 301 15.14 -1.52 -5.86
CA ILE A 301 14.10 -1.51 -4.83
C ILE A 301 13.22 -2.77 -4.93
N LYS A 302 12.96 -3.39 -3.77
CA LYS A 302 12.06 -4.55 -3.71
C LYS A 302 10.61 -4.10 -3.79
N ILE A 303 9.89 -4.64 -4.76
CA ILE A 303 8.48 -4.34 -4.99
C ILE A 303 7.66 -5.60 -4.71
N ARG A 304 6.60 -5.44 -3.91
CA ARG A 304 5.74 -6.54 -3.50
C ARG A 304 4.29 -6.17 -3.72
N TYR A 305 3.61 -6.90 -4.60
CA TYR A 305 2.17 -6.77 -4.75
C TYR A 305 1.51 -8.09 -4.39
N ALA A 306 0.43 -8.03 -3.61
CA ALA A 306 -0.43 -9.18 -3.36
C ALA A 306 -1.86 -8.70 -3.10
N TYR A 307 -2.83 -9.41 -3.66
CA TYR A 307 -4.23 -9.09 -3.49
C TYR A 307 -5.00 -10.27 -2.92
N TYR A 308 -6.03 -9.99 -2.14
CA TYR A 308 -6.97 -11.01 -1.70
C TYR A 308 -8.36 -10.78 -2.31
N ALA A 309 -9.01 -11.88 -2.67
CA ALA A 309 -10.27 -11.87 -3.39
C ALA A 309 -11.42 -11.41 -2.50
N SER A 310 -11.97 -10.22 -2.75
CA SER A 310 -13.19 -9.72 -2.10
C SER A 310 -14.47 -10.25 -2.74
N ASP A 311 -14.41 -10.50 -4.04
CA ASP A 311 -15.55 -10.82 -4.88
C ASP A 311 -15.10 -11.55 -6.14
N ASN A 312 -16.05 -12.21 -6.82
CA ASN A 312 -15.82 -12.82 -8.12
C ASN A 312 -16.82 -12.21 -9.13
N PRO A 313 -16.38 -11.27 -9.98
CA PRO A 313 -17.28 -10.53 -10.88
C PRO A 313 -17.86 -11.38 -12.02
N LEU A 314 -17.30 -12.56 -12.30
CA LEU A 314 -17.83 -13.47 -13.32
C LEU A 314 -19.06 -14.24 -12.80
N LEU A 315 -19.13 -14.47 -11.48
CA LEU A 315 -20.19 -15.22 -10.84
C LEU A 315 -21.35 -14.31 -10.39
N THR A 316 -22.56 -14.64 -10.83
CA THR A 316 -23.77 -13.92 -10.42
C THR A 316 -23.99 -14.10 -8.91
N GLY A 317 -24.25 -13.00 -8.18
CA GLY A 317 -24.45 -13.05 -6.73
C GLY A 317 -23.17 -13.13 -5.90
N ALA A 318 -21.99 -13.10 -6.54
CA ALA A 318 -20.69 -13.08 -5.87
C ALA A 318 -19.92 -11.76 -6.08
N THR A 319 -20.56 -10.73 -6.64
CA THR A 319 -19.98 -9.42 -6.93
C THR A 319 -19.84 -8.56 -5.66
N LEU A 320 -19.17 -7.40 -5.73
CA LEU A 320 -19.09 -6.42 -4.62
C LEU A 320 -20.44 -6.10 -3.97
N ALA A 321 -21.54 -6.11 -4.75
CA ALA A 321 -22.89 -5.85 -4.26
C ALA A 321 -23.47 -6.97 -3.37
N SER A 322 -22.83 -8.15 -3.33
CA SER A 322 -23.30 -9.32 -2.58
C SER A 322 -22.98 -9.31 -1.08
N GLY A 323 -22.27 -8.29 -0.59
CA GLY A 323 -21.95 -8.10 0.81
C GLY A 323 -20.45 -8.13 1.10
N SER A 324 -20.08 -7.71 2.32
CA SER A 324 -18.68 -7.66 2.75
C SER A 324 -18.06 -9.05 2.86
N LEU A 325 -16.75 -9.16 2.64
CA LEU A 325 -15.99 -10.40 2.85
C LEU A 325 -16.07 -10.93 4.29
N GLY A 326 -16.44 -10.08 5.26
CA GLY A 326 -16.60 -10.46 6.67
C GLY A 326 -15.32 -11.07 7.24
N THR A 327 -15.48 -12.14 8.02
CA THR A 327 -14.36 -12.86 8.63
C THR A 327 -13.51 -13.65 7.63
N LEU A 328 -14.04 -13.97 6.45
CA LEU A 328 -13.30 -14.68 5.40
C LEU A 328 -12.08 -13.88 4.94
N GLY A 329 -12.15 -12.54 5.01
CA GLY A 329 -11.07 -11.64 4.64
C GLY A 329 -9.94 -11.54 5.65
N VAL A 330 -10.14 -11.99 6.89
CA VAL A 330 -9.16 -11.81 7.97
C VAL A 330 -7.90 -12.62 7.68
N LYS A 331 -8.03 -13.93 7.42
CA LYS A 331 -6.88 -14.81 7.20
C LYS A 331 -6.04 -14.40 5.98
N PRO A 332 -6.61 -14.11 4.79
CA PRO A 332 -5.84 -13.62 3.63
C PRO A 332 -5.10 -12.31 3.92
N THR A 333 -5.77 -11.34 4.55
CA THR A 333 -5.18 -10.04 4.92
C THR A 333 -3.95 -10.25 5.81
N TYR A 334 -4.09 -11.05 6.87
CA TYR A 334 -2.99 -11.27 7.81
C TYR A 334 -1.87 -12.12 7.20
N LEU A 335 -2.18 -13.05 6.29
CA LEU A 335 -1.16 -13.84 5.62
C LEU A 335 -0.27 -12.94 4.74
N ILE A 336 -0.86 -12.03 3.94
CA ILE A 336 -0.09 -11.05 3.16
C ILE A 336 0.75 -10.17 4.07
N THR A 337 0.17 -9.65 5.16
CA THR A 337 0.90 -8.81 6.11
C THR A 337 2.06 -9.55 6.77
N MET A 338 1.86 -10.80 7.19
CA MET A 338 2.92 -11.63 7.75
C MET A 338 4.06 -11.81 6.73
N LYS A 339 3.76 -12.23 5.49
CA LYS A 339 4.79 -12.40 4.45
C LYS A 339 5.51 -11.11 4.11
N CYS A 340 4.81 -9.98 4.12
CA CYS A 340 5.42 -8.66 3.96
C CYS A 340 6.44 -8.38 5.08
N LEU A 341 6.03 -8.57 6.34
CA LEU A 341 6.89 -8.35 7.49
C LEU A 341 8.06 -9.35 7.55
N GLU A 342 7.86 -10.61 7.15
CA GLU A 342 8.93 -11.61 7.06
C GLU A 342 10.00 -11.23 6.04
N LYS A 343 9.60 -10.68 4.88
CA LYS A 343 10.54 -10.22 3.85
C LYS A 343 11.29 -8.94 4.25
N ILE A 344 10.74 -8.16 5.20
CA ILE A 344 11.35 -6.91 5.69
C ILE A 344 12.26 -7.17 6.90
N LEU A 345 11.77 -7.95 7.87
CA LEU A 345 12.41 -8.16 9.17
C LEU A 345 13.20 -9.47 9.24
N GLY A 346 12.96 -10.40 8.33
CA GLY A 346 13.64 -11.69 8.24
C GLY A 346 14.88 -11.67 7.35
N LYS A 347 15.57 -12.82 7.28
CA LYS A 347 16.71 -13.00 6.38
C LYS A 347 16.25 -13.22 4.95
N SER A 348 16.87 -12.53 4.00
CA SER A 348 16.69 -12.80 2.57
C SER A 348 16.96 -14.28 2.26
N PRO A 349 16.16 -14.94 1.41
CA PRO A 349 16.34 -16.34 1.04
C PRO A 349 17.76 -16.69 0.56
N GLU A 350 18.47 -15.74 -0.06
CA GLU A 350 19.85 -15.89 -0.54
C GLU A 350 20.86 -16.26 0.56
N THR A 351 20.61 -15.86 1.81
CA THR A 351 21.47 -16.22 2.95
C THR A 351 21.21 -17.62 3.53
N ARG A 352 20.26 -18.40 3.00
CA ARG A 352 20.01 -19.78 3.47
C ARG A 352 20.93 -20.83 2.83
N GLN A 353 21.71 -20.48 1.80
CA GLN A 353 22.55 -21.43 1.05
C GLN A 353 24.05 -21.43 1.42
N SER A 354 24.51 -20.60 2.37
CA SER A 354 25.95 -20.52 2.72
C SER A 354 26.34 -21.19 4.04
N ASN A 355 25.75 -22.34 4.34
CA ASN A 355 26.34 -23.27 5.32
C ASN A 355 26.41 -24.68 4.70
N PRO A 356 27.51 -25.04 4.02
CA PRO A 356 27.88 -26.43 3.87
C PRO A 356 28.40 -26.95 5.23
N ALA A 357 27.97 -28.17 5.56
CA ALA A 357 28.47 -28.95 6.68
C ALA A 357 29.97 -29.23 6.60
#